data_AF-A0A8I6X3Q3-F1
#
_entry.id   AF-A0A8I6X3Q3-F1
#
_cell.length_a   1.000
_cell.length_b   1.000
_cell.length_c   1.000
_cell.angle_alpha   90.00
_cell.angle_beta   90.00
_cell.angle_gamma   90.00
#
_symmetry.space_group_name_H-M   'P 1'
#
loop_
_entity.id
_entity.type
_entity.pdbx_description
1 polymer ?
#
loop_
_entity_poly.entity_id
_entity_poly.type
_entity_poly.pdbx_seq_one_letter_code
_entity_poly.pdbx_strand_id
1 'polypeptide(L)'
;MAMPTPRKQKAPAPPRRAPPRMEYRAKDGAWYSARVALQDESLRVMFEEFLEEFDEWHEPNAADLASPRDVAALRARFRPASPPLEDARCGDLRRGQHLCVFRAISDGERMYYDAVLDSVKRAAHVTVDGEERCACRFKVRWTDGPLSGGWDDVGVGEVCCVQDSTVQDPALSEFLDRVTKSFGFCDGEESAKAEQGSPVQEPRLSEFLDRVTKSFRFRDGEDNAKAAAAAAQGSGALSPLGGEENATAAPQATGATSLWGGEGKTAWIIIG
;
A
#
# COMPACT_ATOMS: atom_id res chain seq x y z
N MET A 1 -56.84 24.05 -31.92
CA MET A 1 -56.21 23.87 -30.59
C MET A 1 -55.47 22.54 -30.63
N ALA A 2 -54.13 22.55 -30.58
CA ALA A 2 -53.32 21.35 -30.67
C ALA A 2 -53.06 20.78 -29.26
N MET A 3 -53.30 19.48 -29.07
CA MET A 3 -53.05 18.76 -27.82
C MET A 3 -51.54 18.56 -27.60
N PRO A 4 -51.00 18.78 -26.38
CA PRO A 4 -49.60 18.48 -26.09
C PRO A 4 -49.39 16.97 -25.92
N THR A 5 -48.35 16.43 -26.55
CA THR A 5 -47.96 15.03 -26.42
C THR A 5 -47.27 14.75 -25.08
N PRO A 6 -47.46 13.54 -24.50
CA PRO A 6 -46.88 13.19 -23.21
C PRO A 6 -45.35 13.05 -23.31
N ARG A 7 -44.64 13.74 -22.42
CA ARG A 7 -43.19 13.60 -22.25
C ARG A 7 -42.87 12.17 -21.79
N LYS A 8 -42.10 11.42 -22.60
CA LYS A 8 -41.48 10.17 -22.17
C LYS A 8 -40.67 10.41 -20.91
N GLN A 9 -41.06 9.80 -19.80
CA GLN A 9 -40.24 9.77 -18.59
C GLN A 9 -38.98 8.95 -18.90
N LYS A 10 -37.82 9.58 -18.73
CA LYS A 10 -36.51 8.94 -18.82
C LYS A 10 -36.41 7.94 -17.67
N ALA A 11 -36.13 6.68 -17.99
CA ALA A 11 -35.91 5.65 -16.97
C ALA A 11 -34.82 6.11 -15.98
N PRO A 12 -34.96 5.83 -14.67
CA PRO A 12 -33.93 6.15 -13.71
C PRO A 12 -32.63 5.46 -14.12
N ALA A 13 -31.53 6.22 -14.11
CA ALA A 13 -30.20 5.66 -14.35
C ALA A 13 -29.95 4.51 -13.35
N PRO A 14 -29.27 3.43 -13.77
CA PRO A 14 -28.88 2.37 -12.85
C PRO A 14 -28.14 3.00 -11.66
N PRO A 15 -28.32 2.49 -10.43
CA PRO A 15 -27.60 3.02 -9.28
C PRO A 15 -26.11 3.00 -9.60
N ARG A 16 -25.48 4.18 -9.57
CA ARG A 16 -24.03 4.30 -9.62
C ARG A 16 -23.48 3.36 -8.54
N ARG A 17 -22.73 2.33 -8.94
CA ARG A 17 -22.08 1.42 -7.98
C ARG A 17 -21.33 2.30 -6.99
N ALA A 18 -21.66 2.18 -5.70
CA ALA A 18 -20.94 2.91 -4.67
C ALA A 18 -19.44 2.60 -4.82
N PRO A 19 -18.55 3.60 -4.66
CA PRO A 19 -17.12 3.36 -4.78
C PRO A 19 -16.69 2.24 -3.83
N PRO A 20 -15.72 1.41 -4.23
CA PRO A 20 -15.18 0.37 -3.37
C PRO A 20 -14.77 0.99 -2.04
N ARG A 21 -15.24 0.40 -0.94
CA ARG A 21 -14.95 0.91 0.40
C ARG A 21 -13.65 0.38 0.96
N MET A 22 -13.15 -0.73 0.40
CA MET A 22 -11.96 -1.40 0.89
C MET A 22 -11.13 -1.98 -0.26
N GLU A 23 -9.85 -2.12 0.05
CA GLU A 23 -8.89 -2.86 -0.74
C GLU A 23 -8.44 -4.10 0.03
N TYR A 24 -8.24 -5.18 -0.70
CA TYR A 24 -7.70 -6.43 -0.20
C TYR A 24 -6.39 -6.75 -0.90
N ARG A 25 -5.42 -7.20 -0.12
CA ARG A 25 -4.14 -7.67 -0.63
C ARG A 25 -4.19 -9.16 -0.91
N ALA A 26 -4.11 -9.56 -2.19
CA ALA A 26 -4.16 -10.96 -2.60
C ALA A 26 -2.81 -11.68 -2.35
N LYS A 27 -2.78 -12.99 -2.64
CA LYS A 27 -1.60 -13.85 -2.40
C LYS A 27 -0.38 -13.49 -3.27
N ASP A 28 -0.61 -12.86 -4.42
CA ASP A 28 0.43 -12.29 -5.30
C ASP A 28 1.06 -11.01 -4.74
N GLY A 29 0.54 -10.51 -3.62
CA GLY A 29 0.99 -9.31 -2.94
C GLY A 29 0.43 -8.01 -3.50
N ALA A 30 -0.40 -8.04 -4.55
CA ALA A 30 -1.05 -6.87 -5.13
C ALA A 30 -2.34 -6.50 -4.38
N TRP A 31 -2.70 -5.23 -4.44
CA TRP A 31 -3.91 -4.67 -3.87
C TRP A 31 -5.02 -4.57 -4.91
N TYR A 32 -6.22 -5.02 -4.52
CA TYR A 32 -7.41 -5.02 -5.37
C TYR A 32 -8.61 -4.43 -4.64
N SER A 33 -9.49 -3.76 -5.37
CA SER A 33 -10.80 -3.35 -4.89
C SER A 33 -11.61 -4.59 -4.52
N ALA A 34 -12.11 -4.64 -3.28
CA ALA A 34 -12.79 -5.84 -2.78
C ALA A 34 -14.00 -5.51 -1.92
N ARG A 35 -14.84 -6.52 -1.71
CA ARG A 35 -15.92 -6.56 -0.73
C ARG A 35 -15.83 -7.87 0.03
N VAL A 36 -16.40 -7.89 1.23
CA VAL A 36 -16.45 -9.10 2.03
C VAL A 36 -17.87 -9.47 2.40
N ALA A 37 -18.10 -10.76 2.57
CA ALA A 37 -19.33 -11.30 3.12
C ALA A 37 -19.00 -12.50 4.01
N LEU A 38 -19.80 -12.71 5.04
CA LEU A 38 -19.77 -13.94 5.83
C LEU A 38 -20.74 -14.94 5.20
N GLN A 39 -20.23 -16.10 4.79
CA GLN A 39 -21.02 -17.18 4.16
C GLN A 39 -20.60 -18.50 4.77
N ASP A 40 -21.55 -19.27 5.31
CA ASP A 40 -21.31 -20.58 5.93
C ASP A 40 -20.11 -20.57 6.89
N GLU A 41 -20.11 -19.61 7.83
CA GLU A 41 -19.04 -19.38 8.82
C GLU A 41 -17.69 -18.91 8.26
N SER A 42 -17.54 -18.85 6.95
CA SER A 42 -16.31 -18.47 6.25
C SER A 42 -16.37 -17.03 5.74
N LEU A 43 -15.23 -16.36 5.75
CA LEU A 43 -15.10 -15.03 5.15
C LEU A 43 -14.84 -15.18 3.65
N ARG A 44 -15.79 -14.72 2.84
CA ARG A 44 -15.64 -14.60 1.39
C ARG A 44 -15.14 -13.21 1.04
N VAL A 45 -14.04 -13.13 0.30
CA VAL A 45 -13.50 -11.91 -0.28
C VAL A 45 -13.82 -11.90 -1.78
N MET A 46 -14.68 -10.96 -2.18
CA MET A 46 -15.11 -10.77 -3.56
C MET A 46 -14.32 -9.63 -4.20
N PHE A 47 -13.65 -9.92 -5.31
CA PHE A 47 -12.92 -8.91 -6.06
C PHE A 47 -13.86 -8.14 -6.99
N GLU A 48 -13.89 -6.80 -6.94
CA GLU A 48 -14.91 -6.02 -7.68
C GLU A 48 -14.75 -6.09 -9.22
N GLU A 49 -13.54 -6.38 -9.70
CA GLU A 49 -13.17 -6.39 -11.12
C GLU A 49 -13.04 -7.80 -11.70
N PHE A 50 -13.24 -8.84 -10.88
CA PHE A 50 -13.08 -10.23 -11.27
C PHE A 50 -14.37 -11.02 -11.06
N LEU A 51 -14.42 -12.19 -11.68
CA LEU A 51 -15.52 -13.14 -11.51
C LEU A 51 -15.39 -13.88 -10.18
N GLU A 52 -16.51 -14.43 -9.72
CA GLU A 52 -16.61 -15.16 -8.45
C GLU A 52 -15.67 -16.37 -8.33
N GLU A 53 -15.21 -16.92 -9.46
CA GLU A 53 -14.22 -18.00 -9.51
C GLU A 53 -12.84 -17.59 -8.95
N PHE A 54 -12.57 -16.29 -8.88
CA PHE A 54 -11.34 -15.73 -8.31
C PHE A 54 -11.49 -15.36 -6.83
N ASP A 55 -12.68 -15.46 -6.24
CA ASP A 55 -12.91 -15.07 -4.86
C ASP A 55 -12.03 -15.87 -3.88
N GLU A 56 -11.49 -15.19 -2.88
CA GLU A 56 -10.72 -15.82 -1.81
C GLU A 56 -11.63 -16.16 -0.62
N TRP A 57 -11.43 -17.34 -0.04
CA TRP A 57 -12.18 -17.82 1.12
C TRP A 57 -11.25 -18.05 2.30
N HIS A 58 -11.66 -17.59 3.48
CA HIS A 58 -10.97 -17.84 4.74
C HIS A 58 -11.89 -18.61 5.67
N GLU A 59 -11.51 -19.85 5.99
CA GLU A 59 -12.23 -20.68 6.94
C GLU A 59 -11.72 -20.40 8.36
N PRO A 60 -12.60 -20.35 9.38
CA PRO A 60 -12.19 -19.97 10.74
C PRO A 60 -11.21 -20.94 11.41
N ASN A 61 -11.15 -22.20 10.93
CA ASN A 61 -10.28 -23.25 11.46
C ASN A 61 -9.08 -23.55 10.54
N ALA A 62 -8.83 -22.71 9.54
CA ALA A 62 -7.72 -22.90 8.62
C ALA A 62 -6.36 -22.74 9.34
N ALA A 63 -5.33 -23.43 8.84
CA ALA A 63 -4.00 -23.42 9.45
C ALA A 63 -3.34 -22.03 9.44
N ASP A 64 -3.72 -21.17 8.50
CA ASP A 64 -3.30 -19.77 8.39
C ASP A 64 -4.11 -18.82 9.29
N LEU A 65 -4.94 -19.36 10.20
CA LEU A 65 -5.64 -18.65 11.27
C LEU A 65 -5.49 -19.35 12.62
N ALA A 66 -4.40 -20.12 12.80
CA ALA A 66 -4.15 -20.92 14.00
C ALA A 66 -3.65 -20.10 15.22
N SER A 67 -3.28 -18.83 15.04
CA SER A 67 -2.82 -17.98 16.12
C SER A 67 -3.33 -16.54 16.04
N PRO A 68 -3.33 -15.78 17.16
CA PRO A 68 -3.64 -14.36 17.15
C PRO A 68 -2.77 -13.53 16.18
N ARG A 69 -1.52 -13.96 15.95
CA ARG A 69 -0.63 -13.31 14.99
C ARG A 69 -1.13 -13.50 13.55
N ASP A 70 -1.70 -14.65 13.24
CA ASP A 70 -2.20 -14.94 11.91
C ASP A 70 -3.51 -14.20 11.64
N VAL A 71 -4.37 -14.06 12.65
CA VAL A 71 -5.55 -13.17 12.58
C VAL A 71 -5.13 -11.72 12.32
N ALA A 72 -4.08 -11.24 13.01
CA ALA A 72 -3.53 -9.92 12.76
C ALA A 72 -2.93 -9.78 11.34
N ALA A 73 -2.30 -10.84 10.81
CA ALA A 73 -1.79 -10.88 9.46
C ALA A 73 -2.92 -10.83 8.41
N LEU A 74 -4.01 -11.58 8.61
CA LEU A 74 -5.20 -11.49 7.77
C LEU A 74 -5.81 -10.10 7.84
N ARG A 75 -5.95 -9.52 9.04
CA ARG A 75 -6.47 -8.15 9.22
C ARG A 75 -5.66 -7.12 8.45
N ALA A 76 -4.34 -7.28 8.40
CA ALA A 76 -3.42 -6.38 7.68
C ALA A 76 -3.55 -6.47 6.15
N ARG A 77 -4.21 -7.51 5.61
CA ARG A 77 -4.55 -7.62 4.19
C ARG A 77 -5.74 -6.75 3.79
N PHE A 78 -6.41 -6.07 4.73
CA PHE A 78 -7.55 -5.19 4.45
C PHE A 78 -7.24 -3.74 4.85
N ARG A 79 -7.44 -2.83 3.91
CA ARG A 79 -7.36 -1.38 4.17
C ARG A 79 -8.48 -0.61 3.47
N PRO A 80 -8.77 0.63 3.87
CA PRO A 80 -9.69 1.50 3.15
C PRO A 80 -9.19 1.76 1.74
N ALA A 81 -10.11 2.04 0.81
CA ALA A 81 -9.73 2.38 -0.55
C ALA A 81 -8.74 3.56 -0.58
N SER A 82 -7.65 3.39 -1.32
CA SER A 82 -6.57 4.36 -1.47
C SER A 82 -6.94 5.32 -2.59
N PRO A 83 -7.32 6.57 -2.31
CA PRO A 83 -7.68 7.51 -3.35
C PRO A 83 -6.47 7.82 -4.26
N PRO A 84 -6.68 7.93 -5.58
CA PRO A 84 -5.65 8.44 -6.48
C PRO A 84 -5.14 9.81 -6.04
N LEU A 85 -3.85 10.05 -6.25
CA LEU A 85 -3.25 11.35 -5.97
C LEU A 85 -3.76 12.37 -6.98
N GLU A 86 -4.43 13.41 -6.48
CA GLU A 86 -4.87 14.53 -7.30
C GLU A 86 -3.68 15.43 -7.68
N ASP A 87 -3.70 15.98 -8.90
CA ASP A 87 -2.67 16.88 -9.42
C ASP A 87 -2.38 18.05 -8.48
N ALA A 88 -3.44 18.70 -7.99
CA ALA A 88 -3.37 19.81 -7.05
C ALA A 88 -2.79 19.42 -5.68
N ARG A 89 -2.89 18.14 -5.31
CA ARG A 89 -2.49 17.62 -3.99
C ARG A 89 -1.13 16.93 -3.98
N CYS A 90 -0.42 16.87 -5.11
CA CYS A 90 0.93 16.30 -5.13
C CYS A 90 1.91 16.99 -4.16
N GLY A 91 1.64 18.25 -3.80
CA GLY A 91 2.42 19.01 -2.83
C GLY A 91 2.31 18.51 -1.39
N ASP A 92 1.26 17.75 -1.07
CA ASP A 92 1.00 17.21 0.27
C ASP A 92 1.92 16.05 0.63
N LEU A 93 2.47 15.36 -0.37
CA LEU A 93 3.30 14.19 -0.16
C LEU A 93 4.59 14.51 0.60
N ARG A 94 4.98 13.60 1.50
CA ARG A 94 6.19 13.71 2.33
C ARG A 94 7.07 12.48 2.19
N ARG A 95 8.39 12.68 2.18
CA ARG A 95 9.35 11.58 2.26
C ARG A 95 9.01 10.67 3.45
N GLY A 96 9.05 9.37 3.22
CA GLY A 96 8.66 8.33 4.18
C GLY A 96 7.19 7.93 4.12
N GLN A 97 6.34 8.64 3.36
CA GLN A 97 4.92 8.31 3.26
C GLN A 97 4.69 7.00 2.53
N HIS A 98 3.77 6.19 3.05
CA HIS A 98 3.29 4.96 2.42
C HIS A 98 2.37 5.30 1.26
N LEU A 99 2.66 4.73 0.09
CA LEU A 99 1.94 4.90 -1.15
C LEU A 99 1.56 3.53 -1.70
N CYS A 100 0.45 3.52 -2.42
CA CYS A 100 0.03 2.40 -3.24
C CYS A 100 0.30 2.79 -4.69
N VAL A 101 1.15 2.05 -5.39
CA VAL A 101 1.68 2.47 -6.69
C VAL A 101 1.31 1.45 -7.75
N PHE A 102 0.75 1.96 -8.84
CA PHE A 102 0.42 1.19 -10.03
C PHE A 102 1.69 0.70 -10.73
N ARG A 103 1.66 -0.55 -11.18
CA ARG A 103 2.67 -1.12 -12.06
C ARG A 103 2.01 -1.96 -13.15
N ALA A 104 2.35 -1.68 -14.41
CA ALA A 104 2.09 -2.58 -15.51
C ALA A 104 3.17 -3.69 -15.50
N ILE A 105 2.74 -4.94 -15.37
CA ILE A 105 3.63 -6.12 -15.41
C ILE A 105 3.44 -6.89 -16.72
N SER A 106 2.23 -6.89 -17.28
CA SER A 106 1.85 -7.56 -18.53
C SER A 106 0.90 -6.65 -19.33
N ASP A 107 0.66 -6.99 -20.60
CA ASP A 107 -0.25 -6.25 -21.48
C ASP A 107 -1.70 -6.30 -20.95
N GLY A 108 -2.09 -5.28 -20.19
CA GLY A 108 -3.46 -5.03 -19.78
C GLY A 108 -3.76 -5.21 -18.29
N GLU A 109 -2.91 -5.92 -17.54
CA GLU A 109 -3.11 -6.13 -16.11
C GLU A 109 -2.54 -4.97 -15.30
N ARG A 110 -3.41 -4.34 -14.50
CA ARG A 110 -3.02 -3.28 -13.59
C ARG A 110 -2.89 -3.82 -12.19
N MET A 111 -1.67 -3.86 -11.68
CA MET A 111 -1.40 -4.28 -10.32
C MET A 111 -0.92 -3.10 -9.50
N TYR A 112 -1.30 -3.10 -8.23
CA TYR A 112 -0.95 -2.06 -7.27
C TYR A 112 -0.16 -2.66 -6.13
N TYR A 113 0.99 -2.07 -5.81
CA TYR A 113 1.85 -2.55 -4.73
C TYR A 113 2.23 -1.43 -3.79
N ASP A 114 2.58 -1.80 -2.55
CA ASP A 114 3.03 -0.83 -1.57
C ASP A 114 4.46 -0.38 -1.85
N ALA A 115 4.64 0.93 -1.74
CA ALA A 115 5.92 1.58 -1.81
C ALA A 115 6.01 2.72 -0.80
N VAL A 116 7.23 3.15 -0.50
CA VAL A 116 7.50 4.30 0.35
C VAL A 116 8.10 5.41 -0.49
N LEU A 117 7.59 6.62 -0.33
CA LEU A 117 8.11 7.80 -1.00
C LEU A 117 9.50 8.16 -0.46
N ASP A 118 10.48 8.34 -1.34
CA ASP A 118 11.82 8.78 -0.95
C ASP A 118 12.07 10.24 -1.29
N SER A 119 11.69 10.67 -2.50
CA SER A 119 11.92 12.03 -2.96
C SER A 119 10.94 12.44 -4.06
N VAL A 120 10.70 13.75 -4.18
CA VAL A 120 9.81 14.34 -5.17
C VAL A 120 10.61 15.29 -6.07
N LYS A 121 10.64 15.01 -7.37
CA LYS A 121 11.15 15.91 -8.40
C LYS A 121 10.00 16.80 -8.84
N ARG A 122 9.93 18.00 -8.27
CA ARG A 122 8.86 18.96 -8.55
C ARG A 122 9.03 19.56 -9.95
N ALA A 123 7.92 19.65 -10.69
CA ALA A 123 7.83 20.32 -11.97
C ALA A 123 6.78 21.44 -11.89
N ALA A 124 6.84 22.40 -12.81
CA ALA A 124 5.79 23.40 -12.92
C ALA A 124 4.49 22.73 -13.37
N HIS A 125 3.38 23.05 -12.70
CA HIS A 125 2.07 22.57 -13.08
C HIS A 125 1.55 23.41 -14.25
N VAL A 126 0.79 22.77 -15.13
CA VAL A 126 0.19 23.43 -16.30
C VAL A 126 -1.31 23.26 -16.21
N THR A 127 -2.05 24.35 -16.36
CA THR A 127 -3.51 24.27 -16.50
C THR A 127 -3.85 24.04 -17.96
N VAL A 128 -4.53 22.93 -18.25
CA VAL A 128 -5.02 22.58 -19.59
C VAL A 128 -6.54 22.42 -19.49
N ASP A 129 -7.28 23.16 -20.31
CA ASP A 129 -8.76 23.13 -20.33
C ASP A 129 -9.43 23.45 -18.97
N GLY A 130 -8.75 24.21 -18.11
CA GLY A 130 -9.23 24.56 -16.76
C GLY A 130 -8.89 23.52 -15.68
N GLU A 131 -8.23 22.43 -16.04
CA GLU A 131 -7.74 21.40 -15.11
C GLU A 131 -6.23 21.51 -14.93
N GLU A 132 -5.76 21.46 -13.69
CA GLU A 132 -4.33 21.44 -13.37
C GLU A 132 -3.76 20.06 -13.67
N ARG A 133 -2.66 20.00 -14.44
CA ARG A 133 -1.94 18.76 -14.72
C ARG A 133 -0.56 18.77 -14.05
N CYS A 134 -0.31 17.78 -13.22
CA CYS A 134 0.95 17.63 -12.53
C CYS A 134 1.96 16.84 -13.39
N ALA A 135 3.16 17.41 -13.56
CA ALA A 135 4.29 16.75 -14.21
C ALA A 135 5.39 16.33 -13.21
N CYS A 136 5.11 16.36 -11.91
CA CYS A 136 6.05 15.93 -10.88
C CYS A 136 6.36 14.43 -11.03
N ARG A 137 7.60 14.04 -10.66
CA ARG A 137 8.01 12.64 -10.57
C ARG A 137 8.31 12.27 -9.12
N PHE A 138 7.82 11.12 -8.70
CA PHE A 138 7.95 10.62 -7.34
C PHE A 138 8.89 9.43 -7.37
N LYS A 139 10.03 9.55 -6.68
CA LYS A 139 10.95 8.43 -6.51
C LYS A 139 10.46 7.59 -5.34
N VAL A 140 10.09 6.35 -5.62
CA VAL A 140 9.54 5.42 -4.63
C VAL A 140 10.47 4.23 -4.45
N ARG A 141 10.40 3.62 -3.27
CA ARG A 141 11.04 2.34 -2.96
C ARG A 141 9.95 1.32 -2.66
N TRP A 142 9.87 0.26 -3.45
CA TRP A 142 8.91 -0.82 -3.24
C TRP A 142 9.16 -1.50 -1.91
N THR A 143 8.12 -1.61 -1.09
CA THR A 143 8.18 -2.36 0.17
C THR A 143 7.72 -3.78 0.00
N ASP A 144 6.94 -4.04 -1.04
CA ASP A 144 6.32 -5.34 -1.24
C ASP A 144 6.16 -5.73 -2.72
N GLY A 145 5.72 -6.97 -2.92
CA GLY A 145 5.53 -7.57 -4.22
C GLY A 145 6.84 -7.96 -4.92
N PRO A 146 6.78 -8.30 -6.21
CA PRO A 146 7.93 -8.79 -6.97
C PRO A 146 9.04 -7.75 -7.15
N LEU A 147 8.75 -6.48 -6.87
CA LEU A 147 9.68 -5.36 -7.01
C LEU A 147 10.30 -4.92 -5.68
N SER A 148 10.01 -5.61 -4.57
CA SER A 148 10.44 -5.22 -3.23
C SER A 148 11.95 -4.94 -3.14
N GLY A 149 12.30 -3.84 -2.47
CA GLY A 149 13.68 -3.34 -2.36
C GLY A 149 14.16 -2.53 -3.56
N GLY A 150 13.49 -2.64 -4.71
CA GLY A 150 13.74 -1.85 -5.90
C GLY A 150 13.30 -0.40 -5.77
N TRP A 151 13.76 0.41 -6.73
CA TRP A 151 13.46 1.84 -6.82
C TRP A 151 12.82 2.14 -8.16
N ASP A 152 11.89 3.09 -8.17
CA ASP A 152 11.27 3.54 -9.41
C ASP A 152 10.91 5.04 -9.36
N ASP A 153 10.81 5.66 -10.53
CA ASP A 153 10.27 7.01 -10.69
C ASP A 153 8.87 6.88 -11.28
N VAL A 154 7.84 7.37 -10.59
CA VAL A 154 6.44 7.29 -11.04
C VAL A 154 5.79 8.68 -11.16
N GLY A 155 4.74 8.78 -11.96
CA GLY A 155 3.92 9.97 -12.14
C GLY A 155 2.74 10.04 -11.18
N VAL A 156 2.08 11.20 -11.15
CA VAL A 156 0.91 11.48 -10.30
C VAL A 156 -0.22 10.47 -10.49
N GLY A 157 -0.56 10.13 -11.75
CA GLY A 157 -1.63 9.20 -12.08
C GLY A 157 -1.33 7.72 -11.79
N GLU A 158 -0.12 7.42 -11.32
CA GLU A 158 0.30 6.07 -10.92
C GLU A 158 0.29 5.89 -9.40
N VAL A 159 0.02 6.97 -8.64
CA VAL A 159 0.12 7.00 -7.18
C VAL A 159 -1.26 7.09 -6.55
N CYS A 160 -1.53 6.21 -5.60
CA CYS A 160 -2.66 6.27 -4.68
C CYS A 160 -2.17 6.51 -3.24
N CYS A 161 -2.89 7.33 -2.50
CA CYS A 161 -2.54 7.67 -1.12
C CYS A 161 -3.11 6.63 -0.15
N VAL A 162 -2.24 5.91 0.55
CA VAL A 162 -2.68 4.95 1.58
C VAL A 162 -3.24 5.71 2.78
N GLN A 163 -4.37 5.23 3.30
CA GLN A 163 -4.96 5.75 4.52
C GLN A 163 -4.56 4.87 5.71
N ASP A 164 -4.07 5.48 6.79
CA ASP A 164 -3.69 4.76 8.02
C ASP A 164 -4.90 4.34 8.88
N SER A 165 -6.11 4.41 8.34
CA SER A 165 -7.34 4.09 9.06
C SER A 165 -7.70 2.60 8.93
N THR A 166 -8.30 2.08 9.99
CA THR A 166 -8.74 0.68 10.06
C THR A 166 -10.08 0.51 9.35
N VAL A 167 -10.16 -0.41 8.38
CA VAL A 167 -11.44 -0.81 7.74
C VAL A 167 -12.52 -1.11 8.79
N GLN A 168 -13.67 -0.47 8.67
CA GLN A 168 -14.84 -0.72 9.49
C GLN A 168 -15.86 -1.48 8.65
N ASP A 169 -15.76 -2.81 8.67
CA ASP A 169 -16.71 -3.70 7.99
C ASP A 169 -17.29 -4.71 8.99
N PRO A 170 -18.63 -4.79 9.14
CA PRO A 170 -19.26 -5.68 10.11
C PRO A 170 -18.96 -7.16 9.87
N ALA A 171 -18.93 -7.63 8.61
CA ALA A 171 -18.70 -9.04 8.31
C ALA A 171 -17.25 -9.43 8.59
N LEU A 172 -16.29 -8.56 8.23
CA LEU A 172 -14.88 -8.75 8.59
C LEU A 172 -14.69 -8.77 10.11
N SER A 173 -15.30 -7.81 10.81
CA SER A 173 -15.16 -7.69 12.27
C SER A 173 -15.74 -8.91 12.99
N GLU A 174 -16.93 -9.35 12.58
CA GLU A 174 -17.57 -10.54 13.14
C GLU A 174 -16.72 -11.80 12.92
N PHE A 175 -16.19 -12.00 11.71
CA PHE A 175 -15.33 -13.13 11.41
C PHE A 175 -14.06 -13.14 12.28
N LEU A 176 -13.33 -12.03 12.32
CA LEU A 176 -12.08 -11.94 13.08
C LEU A 176 -12.32 -12.10 14.59
N ASP A 177 -13.42 -11.55 15.12
CA ASP A 177 -13.81 -11.73 16.51
C ASP A 177 -14.13 -13.21 16.82
N ARG A 178 -14.80 -13.90 15.90
CA ARG A 178 -15.15 -15.32 16.06
C ARG A 178 -13.89 -16.20 16.12
N VAL A 179 -12.96 -15.98 15.18
CA VAL A 179 -11.67 -16.69 15.16
C VAL A 179 -10.85 -16.34 16.41
N THR A 180 -10.83 -15.06 16.83
CA THR A 180 -10.09 -14.67 18.03
C THR A 180 -10.64 -15.32 19.31
N LYS A 181 -11.97 -15.48 19.40
CA LYS A 181 -12.63 -16.14 20.54
C LYS A 181 -12.36 -17.64 20.60
N SER A 182 -12.12 -18.31 19.47
CA SER A 182 -11.85 -19.75 19.47
C SER A 182 -10.53 -20.09 20.19
N PHE A 183 -9.55 -19.18 20.16
CA PHE A 183 -8.31 -19.34 20.94
C PHE A 183 -8.54 -19.34 22.46
N GLY A 184 -9.63 -18.73 22.94
CA GLY A 184 -9.98 -18.68 24.36
C GLY A 184 -10.82 -19.86 24.85
N PHE A 185 -11.26 -20.76 23.94
CA PHE A 185 -12.12 -21.90 24.28
C PHE A 185 -11.34 -23.20 24.54
N CYS A 186 -10.01 -23.19 24.42
CA CYS A 186 -9.17 -24.37 24.63
C CYS A 186 -8.84 -24.68 26.11
N ASP A 187 -9.34 -23.88 27.06
CA ASP A 187 -9.16 -24.15 28.49
C ASP A 187 -10.42 -24.78 29.11
N GLY A 188 -10.49 -26.11 29.06
CA GLY A 188 -11.10 -26.92 30.13
C GLY A 188 -12.53 -27.43 29.91
N GLU A 189 -12.66 -28.56 29.24
CA GLU A 189 -13.67 -29.58 29.61
C GLU A 189 -12.95 -30.81 30.19
N GLU A 190 -12.54 -30.73 31.45
CA GLU A 190 -12.45 -31.90 32.34
C GLU A 190 -12.81 -31.49 33.78
N SER A 191 -13.81 -32.20 34.33
CA SER A 191 -14.42 -31.97 35.64
C SER A 191 -13.44 -32.09 36.82
N ALA A 192 -13.56 -31.22 37.83
CA ALA A 192 -13.91 -31.60 39.21
C ALA A 192 -13.90 -30.43 40.21
N LYS A 193 -15.00 -30.36 40.97
CA LYS A 193 -15.16 -29.88 42.36
C LYS A 193 -14.69 -28.46 42.76
N ALA A 194 -15.66 -27.77 43.35
CA ALA A 194 -15.54 -26.53 44.12
C ALA A 194 -14.43 -26.57 45.18
N GLU A 195 -13.70 -25.46 45.29
CA GLU A 195 -13.50 -24.74 46.55
C GLU A 195 -13.37 -23.23 46.28
N GLN A 196 -13.98 -22.45 47.17
CA GLN A 196 -14.04 -20.99 47.15
C GLN A 196 -12.75 -20.39 47.74
N GLY A 197 -12.23 -19.29 47.18
CA GLY A 197 -11.21 -18.49 47.86
C GLY A 197 -10.52 -17.38 47.05
N SER A 198 -11.07 -16.16 47.15
CA SER A 198 -10.42 -14.83 46.99
C SER A 198 -9.96 -14.31 45.61
N PRO A 199 -10.00 -12.97 45.42
CA PRO A 199 -10.00 -12.34 44.10
C PRO A 199 -8.60 -12.21 43.53
N VAL A 200 -8.45 -12.67 42.29
CA VAL A 200 -7.30 -12.36 41.43
C VAL A 200 -7.38 -10.88 41.06
N GLN A 201 -6.37 -10.10 41.46
CA GLN A 201 -6.19 -8.75 40.97
C GLN A 201 -5.75 -8.83 39.50
N GLU A 202 -6.49 -8.18 38.60
CA GLU A 202 -6.04 -7.96 37.23
C GLU A 202 -4.71 -7.20 37.24
N PRO A 203 -3.66 -7.69 36.55
CA PRO A 203 -2.45 -6.91 36.39
C PRO A 203 -2.77 -5.72 35.48
N ARG A 204 -2.60 -4.50 36.02
CA ARG A 204 -2.77 -3.27 35.24
C ARG A 204 -1.75 -3.28 34.10
N LEU A 205 -2.24 -3.06 32.88
CA LEU A 205 -1.46 -2.92 31.62
C LEU A 205 -0.19 -2.03 31.75
N SER A 206 -0.16 -1.12 32.73
CA SER A 206 1.00 -0.29 33.06
C SER A 206 2.22 -1.07 33.59
N GLU A 207 2.04 -2.15 34.37
CA GLU A 207 3.18 -2.95 34.89
C GLU A 207 3.79 -3.86 33.81
N PHE A 208 2.99 -4.31 32.85
CA PHE A 208 3.49 -5.12 31.74
C PHE A 208 4.37 -4.28 30.78
N LEU A 209 3.98 -3.04 30.51
CA LEU A 209 4.75 -2.11 29.67
C LEU A 209 6.07 -1.65 30.34
N ASP A 210 6.12 -1.53 31.67
CA ASP A 210 7.37 -1.25 32.41
C ASP A 210 8.37 -2.42 32.32
N ARG A 211 7.86 -3.66 32.33
CA ARG A 211 8.69 -4.87 32.20
C ARG A 211 9.29 -5.04 30.80
N VAL A 212 8.54 -4.67 29.76
CA VAL A 212 9.03 -4.71 28.37
C VAL A 212 10.06 -3.61 28.10
N THR A 213 9.86 -2.41 28.65
CA THR A 213 10.81 -1.29 28.49
C THR A 213 12.08 -1.45 29.32
N LYS A 214 12.03 -2.04 30.53
CA LYS A 214 13.23 -2.40 31.31
C LYS A 214 14.04 -3.54 30.70
N SER A 215 13.42 -4.43 29.94
CA SER A 215 14.13 -5.50 29.22
C SER A 215 15.00 -4.97 28.07
N PHE A 216 14.81 -3.71 27.66
CA PHE A 216 15.58 -3.06 26.59
C PHE A 216 16.72 -2.15 27.08
N ARG A 217 16.95 -2.02 28.39
CA ARG A 217 18.12 -1.30 28.95
C ARG A 217 18.93 -2.19 29.88
N PHE A 218 19.59 -3.20 29.31
CA PHE A 218 20.86 -3.71 29.86
C PHE A 218 21.62 -4.49 28.77
N ARG A 219 22.36 -3.74 27.95
CA ARG A 219 23.66 -4.13 27.36
C ARG A 219 24.31 -2.85 26.80
N ASP A 220 24.63 -1.93 27.72
CA ASP A 220 25.71 -0.96 27.50
C ASP A 220 27.03 -1.58 27.99
N GLY A 221 28.14 -1.20 27.37
CA GLY A 221 29.49 -1.53 27.82
C GLY A 221 30.39 -1.97 26.66
N GLU A 222 31.02 -1.08 25.89
CA GLU A 222 32.26 -0.39 26.26
C GLU A 222 33.46 -1.36 26.28
N ASP A 223 34.17 -1.46 25.15
CA ASP A 223 35.58 -1.83 25.08
C ASP A 223 36.13 -1.36 23.72
N ASN A 224 36.77 -0.18 23.70
CA ASN A 224 38.15 -0.02 23.24
C ASN A 224 38.46 1.48 23.00
N ALA A 225 38.75 2.18 24.09
CA ALA A 225 39.53 3.41 24.07
C ALA A 225 40.90 3.14 24.72
N LYS A 226 41.77 2.37 24.04
CA LYS A 226 43.23 2.47 24.22
C LYS A 226 44.00 1.73 23.12
N ALA A 227 44.05 2.33 21.94
CA ALA A 227 45.20 2.18 21.04
C ALA A 227 45.54 3.57 20.48
N ALA A 228 46.54 4.18 21.13
CA ALA A 228 47.49 5.17 20.64
C ALA A 228 47.06 6.02 19.41
N ALA A 229 46.87 7.33 19.52
CA ALA A 229 47.92 8.28 19.90
C ALA A 229 49.32 7.90 19.40
N ALA A 230 49.43 7.58 18.10
CA ALA A 230 50.71 7.48 17.39
C ALA A 230 50.50 7.54 15.85
N ALA A 231 50.12 8.69 15.30
CA ALA A 231 50.38 9.07 13.90
C ALA A 231 49.99 10.54 13.63
N ALA A 232 50.49 11.45 14.44
CA ALA A 232 50.61 12.86 14.06
C ALA A 232 52.10 13.19 14.04
N GLN A 233 52.75 12.95 12.90
CA GLN A 233 54.07 13.45 12.53
C GLN A 233 54.39 13.09 11.07
N GLY A 234 54.73 14.09 10.26
CA GLY A 234 55.23 13.98 8.86
C GLY A 234 54.26 14.55 7.83
N SER A 235 54.19 15.88 7.60
CA SER A 235 55.04 16.69 6.71
C SER A 235 55.24 16.13 5.29
N GLY A 236 54.86 16.91 4.27
CA GLY A 236 55.36 16.76 2.90
C GLY A 236 54.42 17.26 1.81
N ALA A 237 54.56 18.53 1.43
CA ALA A 237 53.93 19.14 0.26
C ALA A 237 54.51 18.63 -1.07
N LEU A 238 53.71 18.62 -2.16
CA LEU A 238 54.04 19.07 -3.53
C LEU A 238 52.92 18.70 -4.52
N SER A 239 52.33 19.72 -5.15
CA SER A 239 51.66 19.63 -6.47
C SER A 239 52.69 19.93 -7.58
N PRO A 240 52.31 20.09 -8.87
CA PRO A 240 51.44 19.34 -9.77
C PRO A 240 52.19 18.97 -11.09
N LEU A 241 51.54 18.28 -12.04
CA LEU A 241 51.79 18.20 -13.51
C LEU A 241 50.83 17.11 -14.03
N GLY A 242 50.05 17.20 -15.11
CA GLY A 242 49.96 18.09 -16.27
C GLY A 242 49.39 17.25 -17.44
N GLY A 243 48.70 17.88 -18.39
CA GLY A 243 48.36 17.31 -19.72
C GLY A 243 46.94 16.74 -19.83
N GLU A 244 45.92 17.45 -20.33
CA GLU A 244 45.68 18.03 -21.68
C GLU A 244 44.90 17.09 -22.63
N GLU A 245 43.78 17.66 -23.08
CA GLU A 245 42.95 17.50 -24.29
C GLU A 245 43.22 16.39 -25.33
N ASN A 246 42.14 15.81 -25.89
CA ASN A 246 41.72 16.17 -27.25
C ASN A 246 40.26 15.76 -27.57
N ALA A 247 39.62 16.59 -28.38
CA ALA A 247 38.28 16.44 -28.95
C ALA A 247 38.25 15.45 -30.12
N THR A 248 37.05 15.07 -30.60
CA THR A 248 36.58 15.36 -31.98
C THR A 248 35.39 14.48 -32.43
N ALA A 249 34.35 15.18 -32.90
CA ALA A 249 33.37 14.89 -33.97
C ALA A 249 32.31 13.76 -33.85
N ALA A 250 31.06 14.23 -33.96
CA ALA A 250 29.93 13.55 -34.58
C ALA A 250 30.14 13.36 -36.10
N PRO A 251 29.24 12.59 -36.75
CA PRO A 251 28.39 13.29 -37.72
C PRO A 251 26.91 12.93 -37.62
N GLN A 252 26.10 13.91 -38.02
CA GLN A 252 24.68 13.80 -38.35
C GLN A 252 24.49 13.24 -39.76
N ALA A 253 23.35 12.56 -40.00
CA ALA A 253 22.57 12.55 -41.24
C ALA A 253 21.23 11.81 -40.96
N THR A 254 20.10 12.49 -40.77
CA THR A 254 19.09 12.89 -41.77
C THR A 254 18.41 11.73 -42.50
N GLY A 255 17.08 11.66 -42.38
CA GLY A 255 16.23 10.83 -43.25
C GLY A 255 14.80 10.66 -42.73
N ALA A 256 13.96 11.67 -42.96
CA ALA A 256 12.53 11.63 -42.67
C ALA A 256 11.77 10.71 -43.62
N THR A 257 10.74 10.01 -43.13
CA THR A 257 9.46 9.91 -43.88
C THR A 257 8.32 9.56 -42.92
N SER A 258 7.34 10.45 -42.90
CA SER A 258 6.03 10.28 -42.27
C SER A 258 5.10 9.65 -43.31
N LEU A 259 4.28 8.65 -42.95
CA LEU A 259 2.95 8.49 -43.56
C LEU A 259 2.05 7.53 -42.73
N TRP A 260 0.96 8.10 -42.17
CA TRP A 260 -0.42 7.58 -41.97
C TRP A 260 -0.60 6.09 -41.66
N GLY A 261 -1.34 5.65 -40.64
CA GLY A 261 -2.58 6.15 -40.06
C GLY A 261 -3.44 4.91 -39.77
N GLY A 262 -4.07 4.82 -38.60
CA GLY A 262 -4.87 3.64 -38.24
C GLY A 262 -5.42 3.74 -36.83
N GLU A 263 -6.64 4.24 -36.76
CA GLU A 263 -7.51 4.43 -35.60
C GLU A 263 -7.39 3.38 -34.48
N GLY A 264 -7.05 3.85 -33.28
CA GLY A 264 -7.31 3.15 -32.02
C GLY A 264 -7.94 4.14 -31.04
N LYS A 265 -9.26 4.29 -31.09
CA LYS A 265 -10.04 5.06 -30.10
C LYS A 265 -9.89 4.37 -28.73
N THR A 266 -8.96 4.84 -27.91
CA THR A 266 -8.98 4.56 -26.47
C THR A 266 -9.96 5.53 -25.83
N ALA A 267 -11.16 5.03 -25.55
CA ALA A 267 -12.13 5.72 -24.72
C ALA A 267 -11.59 5.80 -23.29
N TRP A 268 -11.28 7.00 -22.83
CA TRP A 268 -11.03 7.28 -21.42
C TRP A 268 -12.38 7.30 -20.71
N ILE A 269 -12.65 6.32 -19.85
CA ILE A 269 -13.72 6.43 -18.87
C ILE A 269 -13.13 7.20 -17.69
N ILE A 270 -13.43 8.50 -17.65
CA ILE A 270 -13.27 9.33 -16.46
C ILE A 270 -14.45 9.01 -15.55
N ILE A 271 -14.17 8.41 -14.40
CA ILE A 271 -15.17 8.24 -13.33
C ILE A 271 -15.19 9.53 -12.54
N GLY A 272 -16.23 10.34 -12.74
CA GLY A 272 -16.63 11.44 -11.86
C GLY A 272 -17.88 11.11 -11.05
#